data_AF-A0A8S0WAQ3-F1
#
_entry.id   AF-A0A8S0WAQ3-F1
#
_cell.length_a   1.000
_cell.length_b   1.000
_cell.length_c   1.000
_cell.angle_alpha   90.00
_cell.angle_beta   90.00
_cell.angle_gamma   90.00
#
_symmetry.space_group_name_H-M   'P 1'
#
loop_
_entity.id
_entity.type
_entity.pdbx_description
1 polymer ?
#
loop_
_entity_poly.entity_id
_entity_poly.type
_entity_poly.pdbx_seq_one_letter_code
_entity_poly.pdbx_strand_id
1 'polypeptide(L)'
;MVIDEAHVIEAWKDEFRKDYGELAALKIIVGTEVPWLALTTTCSTQTFEIIYTTLGMGESRPFYGIDLCSDRPNLAQWVRPMEYSKISMANLLAFLPQAPQNLSDFDKIIFYFLTRQQALRACTLCCSLITSPELRKGLLPFTAMNSEAYKETVMGQNKSDTGMRQD
;
A
#
# COMPACT_ATOMS: atom_id res chain seq x y z
N MET A 1 -2.78 -24.47 2.85
CA MET A 1 -3.09 -23.31 3.71
C MET A 1 -2.27 -22.13 3.22
N VAL A 2 -2.85 -20.93 3.15
CA VAL A 2 -2.13 -19.71 2.75
C VAL A 2 -2.27 -18.69 3.87
N ILE A 3 -1.13 -18.23 4.39
CA ILE A 3 -1.03 -17.23 5.46
C ILE A 3 -0.43 -15.98 4.83
N ASP A 4 -1.22 -14.92 4.71
CA ASP A 4 -0.76 -13.63 4.25
C ASP A 4 -0.30 -12.77 5.43
N GLU A 5 0.60 -11.83 5.18
CA GLU A 5 1.23 -10.97 6.20
C GLU A 5 1.82 -11.76 7.38
N ALA A 6 2.53 -12.86 7.11
CA ALA A 6 3.03 -13.78 8.13
C ALA A 6 3.96 -13.13 9.18
N HIS A 7 4.57 -11.98 8.89
CA HIS A 7 5.35 -11.21 9.87
C HIS A 7 4.53 -10.77 11.09
N VAL A 8 3.21 -10.71 10.98
CA VAL A 8 2.29 -10.42 12.09
C VAL A 8 2.43 -11.42 13.25
N ILE A 9 2.84 -12.66 12.96
CA ILE A 9 3.13 -13.69 13.99
C ILE A 9 4.13 -13.17 15.02
N GLU A 10 5.17 -12.47 14.57
CA GLU A 10 6.21 -11.92 15.43
C GLU A 10 5.84 -10.54 15.95
N ALA A 11 5.44 -9.64 15.05
CA ALA A 11 5.28 -8.21 15.34
C ALA A 11 4.17 -7.90 16.34
N TRP A 12 3.16 -8.76 16.46
CA TRP A 12 1.95 -8.44 17.23
C TRP A 12 1.44 -9.56 18.12
N LYS A 13 2.31 -10.54 18.44
CA LYS A 13 1.97 -11.67 19.32
C LYS A 13 1.30 -11.25 20.63
N ASP A 14 1.60 -10.04 21.13
CA ASP A 14 1.16 -9.56 22.44
C ASP A 14 -0.06 -8.61 22.42
N GLU A 15 -0.40 -7.95 21.29
CA GLU A 15 -1.41 -6.84 21.30
C GLU A 15 -2.41 -6.82 20.14
N PHE A 16 -2.01 -7.06 18.88
CA PHE A 16 -2.86 -6.75 17.70
C PHE A 16 -2.86 -7.90 16.69
N ARG A 17 -3.77 -8.86 16.88
CA ARG A 17 -3.94 -10.16 16.16
C ARG A 17 -3.31 -11.38 16.84
N LYS A 18 -3.64 -11.58 18.11
CA LYS A 18 -3.23 -12.75 18.92
C LYS A 18 -3.55 -14.10 18.26
N ASP A 19 -4.59 -14.16 17.44
CA ASP A 19 -5.00 -15.37 16.71
C ASP A 19 -3.90 -15.93 15.79
N TYR A 20 -2.93 -15.10 15.37
CA TYR A 20 -1.76 -15.58 14.61
C TYR A 20 -0.83 -16.47 15.45
N GLY A 21 -0.84 -16.33 16.78
CA GLY A 21 -0.12 -17.23 17.70
C GLY A 21 -0.72 -18.64 17.75
N GLU A 22 -2.00 -18.78 17.39
CA GLU A 22 -2.73 -20.06 17.40
C GLU A 22 -2.60 -20.84 16.08
N LEU A 23 -1.82 -20.34 15.11
CA LEU A 23 -1.63 -21.00 13.81
C LEU A 23 -1.00 -22.40 13.94
N ALA A 24 -0.19 -22.63 14.98
CA ALA A 24 0.33 -23.95 15.30
C ALA A 24 -0.80 -24.96 15.61
N ALA A 25 -1.83 -24.54 16.35
CA ALA A 25 -2.98 -25.38 16.65
C ALA A 25 -3.78 -25.72 15.38
N LEU A 26 -3.92 -24.74 14.47
CA LEU A 26 -4.58 -24.96 13.18
C LEU A 26 -3.85 -26.02 12.34
N LYS A 27 -2.52 -26.09 12.41
CA LYS A 27 -1.73 -27.13 11.74
C LYS A 27 -2.02 -28.53 12.28
N ILE A 28 -2.22 -28.67 13.59
CA ILE A 28 -2.61 -29.96 14.21
C ILE A 28 -3.96 -30.42 13.68
N ILE A 29 -4.92 -29.50 13.55
CA ILE A 29 -6.28 -29.81 13.09
C ILE A 29 -6.32 -30.17 11.60
N VAL A 30 -5.62 -29.38 10.77
CA VAL A 30 -5.61 -29.56 9.31
C VAL A 30 -4.73 -30.73 8.88
N GLY A 31 -3.76 -31.11 9.72
CA GLY A 31 -2.80 -32.18 9.44
C GLY A 31 -1.62 -31.73 8.57
N THR A 32 -0.59 -32.57 8.55
CA THR A 32 0.68 -32.32 7.86
C THR A 32 0.65 -32.61 6.36
N GLU A 33 -0.47 -33.13 5.85
CA GLU A 33 -0.65 -33.45 4.43
C GLU A 33 -1.01 -32.24 3.57
N VAL A 34 -1.45 -31.15 4.19
CA VAL A 34 -1.73 -29.90 3.50
C VAL A 34 -0.46 -29.05 3.49
N PRO A 35 0.04 -28.59 2.32
CA PRO A 35 1.17 -27.67 2.28
C PRO A 35 0.77 -26.28 2.82
N TRP A 36 1.70 -25.62 3.50
CA TRP A 36 1.53 -24.27 4.04
C TRP A 36 2.38 -23.28 3.25
N LEU A 37 1.77 -22.18 2.84
CA LEU A 37 2.41 -21.05 2.18
C LEU A 37 2.31 -19.84 3.10
N ALA A 38 3.44 -19.21 3.41
CA ALA A 38 3.51 -17.96 4.14
C ALA A 38 4.00 -16.86 3.21
N LEU A 39 3.24 -15.77 3.11
CA LEU A 39 3.57 -14.59 2.33
C LEU A 39 3.83 -13.43 3.29
N THR A 40 4.89 -12.66 3.04
CA THR A 40 5.17 -11.44 3.82
C THR A 40 5.98 -10.45 2.97
N THR A 41 5.75 -9.17 3.22
CA THR A 41 6.47 -8.07 2.56
C THR A 41 7.72 -7.63 3.31
N THR A 42 7.68 -7.69 4.65
CA THR A 42 8.83 -7.38 5.51
C THR A 42 9.19 -8.62 6.33
N CYS A 43 10.46 -9.02 6.32
CA CYS A 43 10.91 -10.20 7.03
C CYS A 43 12.37 -10.05 7.47
N SER A 44 12.58 -9.71 8.73
CA SER A 44 13.92 -9.83 9.32
C SER A 44 14.29 -11.29 9.52
N THR A 45 15.57 -11.62 9.70
CA THR A 45 15.98 -12.98 10.06
C THR A 45 15.27 -13.47 11.33
N GLN A 46 15.13 -12.64 12.35
CA GLN A 46 14.40 -12.98 13.58
C GLN A 46 12.93 -13.29 13.29
N THR A 47 12.27 -12.45 12.50
CA THR A 47 10.87 -12.64 12.09
C THR A 47 10.70 -13.93 11.30
N PHE A 48 11.63 -14.22 10.39
CA PHE A 48 11.65 -15.46 9.61
C PHE A 48 11.74 -16.68 10.51
N GLU A 49 12.68 -16.72 11.45
CA GLU A 49 12.83 -17.87 12.38
C GLU A 49 11.57 -18.10 13.20
N ILE A 50 10.92 -17.02 13.65
CA ILE A 50 9.65 -17.11 14.39
C ILE A 50 8.53 -17.66 13.50
N ILE A 51 8.39 -17.19 12.26
CA ILE A 51 7.42 -17.74 11.30
C ILE A 51 7.72 -19.22 11.02
N TYR A 52 8.99 -19.54 10.74
CA TYR A 52 9.45 -20.87 10.37
C TYR A 52 9.13 -21.88 11.47
N THR A 53 9.47 -21.54 12.72
CA THR A 53 9.18 -22.37 13.89
C THR A 53 7.69 -22.44 14.22
N THR A 54 6.97 -21.32 14.22
CA THR A 54 5.52 -21.29 14.54
C THR A 54 4.70 -22.11 13.56
N LEU A 55 5.05 -22.07 12.28
CA LEU A 55 4.36 -22.83 11.24
C LEU A 55 4.97 -24.24 11.06
N GLY A 56 6.03 -24.58 11.79
CA GLY A 56 6.79 -25.83 11.68
C GLY A 56 7.19 -26.12 10.22
N MET A 57 7.68 -25.09 9.53
CA MET A 57 8.17 -25.21 8.17
C MET A 57 9.38 -26.16 8.16
N GLY A 58 9.50 -27.03 7.16
CA GLY A 58 10.62 -27.98 7.08
C GLY A 58 10.49 -29.24 7.95
N GLU A 59 9.53 -29.33 8.87
CA GLU A 59 9.40 -30.49 9.78
C GLU A 59 8.88 -31.75 9.09
N SER A 60 7.74 -31.65 8.42
CA SER A 60 7.08 -32.78 7.75
C SER A 60 7.32 -32.81 6.24
N ARG A 61 7.82 -31.71 5.67
CA ARG A 61 8.00 -31.49 4.23
C ARG A 61 9.21 -30.62 3.96
N PRO A 62 9.92 -30.79 2.83
CA PRO A 62 10.99 -29.87 2.45
C PRO A 62 10.52 -28.41 2.41
N PHE A 63 11.35 -27.52 2.91
CA PHE A 63 11.10 -26.08 2.88
C PHE A 63 11.66 -25.45 1.61
N TYR A 64 10.89 -24.54 1.01
CA TYR A 64 11.32 -23.71 -0.12
C TYR A 64 11.01 -22.26 0.22
N GLY A 65 12.04 -21.41 0.23
CA GLY A 65 11.93 -19.97 0.46
C GLY A 65 12.38 -19.19 -0.78
N ILE A 66 11.66 -18.12 -1.10
CA ILE A 66 12.04 -17.17 -2.15
C ILE A 66 12.04 -15.78 -1.52
N ASP A 67 13.17 -15.08 -1.62
CA ASP A 67 13.29 -13.66 -1.30
C ASP A 67 13.57 -12.92 -2.62
N LEU A 68 12.63 -12.06 -3.02
CA LEU A 68 12.73 -11.27 -4.25
C LEU A 68 13.41 -9.91 -4.03
N CYS A 69 13.80 -9.58 -2.79
CA CYS A 69 14.23 -8.25 -2.39
C CYS A 69 13.18 -7.16 -2.68
N SER A 70 13.49 -5.92 -2.30
CA SER A 70 12.63 -4.76 -2.54
C SER A 70 13.14 -3.85 -3.66
N ASP A 71 14.18 -4.26 -4.39
CA ASP A 71 14.75 -3.45 -5.47
C ASP A 71 13.75 -3.28 -6.62
N ARG A 72 13.68 -2.04 -7.12
CA ARG A 72 12.79 -1.61 -8.19
C ARG A 72 13.59 -0.72 -9.13
N PRO A 73 14.36 -1.29 -10.07
CA PRO A 73 15.24 -0.52 -10.95
C PRO A 73 14.48 0.48 -11.83
N ASN A 74 13.17 0.30 -11.97
CA ASN A 74 12.27 1.21 -12.68
C ASN A 74 11.80 2.42 -11.83
N LEU A 75 12.26 2.56 -10.57
CA LEU A 75 11.88 3.65 -9.67
C LEU A 75 13.06 4.58 -9.38
N ALA A 76 12.93 5.86 -9.75
CA ALA A 76 13.84 6.91 -9.33
C ALA A 76 13.43 7.48 -7.95
N GLN A 77 14.36 7.60 -7.02
CA GLN A 77 14.12 8.10 -5.66
C GLN A 77 14.82 9.44 -5.43
N TRP A 78 14.07 10.53 -5.26
CA TRP A 78 14.63 11.86 -5.03
C TRP A 78 14.12 12.47 -3.72
N VAL A 79 15.01 13.16 -3.00
CA VAL A 79 14.69 13.91 -1.78
C VAL A 79 14.91 15.39 -2.05
N ARG A 80 13.90 16.22 -1.75
CA ARG A 80 13.99 17.68 -1.90
C ARG A 80 13.58 18.37 -0.60
N PRO A 81 14.31 19.41 -0.15
CA PRO A 81 13.85 20.27 0.92
C PRO A 81 12.51 20.92 0.54
N MET A 82 11.63 21.13 1.52
CA MET A 82 10.41 21.91 1.30
C MET A 82 10.77 23.40 1.21
N GLU A 83 10.38 24.05 0.12
CA GLU A 83 10.60 25.49 -0.10
C GLU A 83 9.63 26.33 0.74
N TYR A 84 8.41 25.82 0.92
CA TYR A 84 7.35 26.48 1.70
C TYR A 84 7.00 25.71 2.97
N SER A 85 6.38 26.41 3.92
CA SER A 85 5.84 25.81 5.15
C SER A 85 4.88 24.65 4.83
N LYS A 86 5.00 23.54 5.58
CA LYS A 86 4.13 22.36 5.46
C LYS A 86 2.65 22.71 5.54
N ILE A 87 2.29 23.76 6.28
CA ILE A 87 0.91 24.19 6.48
C ILE A 87 0.32 24.75 5.17
N SER A 88 1.14 25.43 4.37
CA SER A 88 0.70 26.10 3.14
C SER A 88 0.33 25.14 2.00
N MET A 89 0.90 23.93 2.00
CA MET A 89 0.81 22.96 0.89
C MET A 89 1.31 23.49 -0.47
N ALA A 90 1.96 24.66 -0.51
CA ALA A 90 2.36 25.32 -1.76
C ALA A 90 3.40 24.53 -2.57
N ASN A 91 4.17 23.64 -1.94
CA ASN A 91 5.09 22.76 -2.67
C ASN A 91 4.36 21.81 -3.65
N LEU A 92 3.06 21.55 -3.47
CA LEU A 92 2.27 20.73 -4.40
C LEU A 92 2.15 21.38 -5.78
N LEU A 93 2.24 22.71 -5.86
CA LEU A 93 2.06 23.45 -7.10
C LEU A 93 3.16 23.15 -8.12
N ALA A 94 4.34 22.72 -7.65
CA ALA A 94 5.43 22.29 -8.52
C ALA A 94 5.09 21.03 -9.36
N PHE A 95 4.05 20.29 -8.96
CA PHE A 95 3.59 19.07 -9.65
C PHE A 95 2.32 19.30 -10.47
N LEU A 96 1.74 20.50 -10.43
CA LEU A 96 0.56 20.82 -11.24
C LEU A 96 1.00 21.40 -12.60
N PRO A 97 0.42 20.93 -13.71
CA PRO A 97 0.71 21.49 -15.03
C PRO A 97 0.30 22.96 -15.09
N GLN A 98 1.00 23.74 -15.93
CA GLN A 98 0.64 25.12 -16.22
C GLN A 98 -0.54 25.13 -17.21
N ALA A 99 -1.65 25.77 -16.83
CA ALA A 99 -2.85 25.93 -17.65
C ALA A 99 -3.42 24.63 -18.28
N PRO A 100 -3.75 23.59 -17.47
CA PRO A 100 -4.30 22.34 -17.98
C PRO A 100 -5.65 22.55 -18.66
N GLN A 101 -5.87 21.84 -19.76
CA GLN A 101 -7.13 21.83 -20.51
C GLN A 101 -7.87 20.52 -20.33
N ASN A 102 -7.14 19.40 -20.21
CA ASN A 102 -7.68 18.04 -20.14
C ASN A 102 -7.12 17.28 -18.93
N LEU A 103 -7.80 16.21 -18.52
CA LEU A 103 -7.31 15.32 -17.45
C LEU A 103 -6.00 14.61 -17.82
N SER A 104 -5.78 14.36 -19.12
CA SER A 104 -4.55 13.77 -19.65
C SER A 104 -3.32 14.68 -19.51
N ASP A 105 -3.51 15.96 -19.21
CA ASP A 105 -2.40 16.91 -18.99
C ASP A 105 -1.77 16.71 -17.61
N PHE A 106 -2.39 15.92 -16.74
CA PHE A 106 -1.86 15.54 -15.44
C PHE A 106 -1.19 14.18 -15.51
N ASP A 107 0.04 14.10 -15.00
CA ASP A 107 0.65 12.82 -14.67
C ASP A 107 -0.16 12.16 -13.55
N LYS A 108 -0.23 10.82 -13.59
CA LYS A 108 -0.79 10.04 -12.48
C LYS A 108 0.13 10.14 -11.27
N ILE A 109 -0.31 10.84 -10.24
CA ILE A 109 0.47 11.12 -9.04
C ILE A 109 -0.33 10.75 -7.79
N ILE A 110 0.34 10.13 -6.82
CA ILE A 110 -0.21 9.88 -5.48
C ILE A 110 0.54 10.77 -4.49
N PHE A 111 -0.19 11.62 -3.78
CA PHE A 111 0.34 12.42 -2.68
C PHE A 111 -0.02 11.80 -1.33
N TYR A 112 1.00 11.45 -0.55
CA TYR A 112 0.82 10.94 0.82
C TYR A 112 0.90 12.09 1.83
N PHE A 113 -0.03 12.09 2.79
CA PHE A 113 -0.09 13.06 3.88
C PHE A 113 -0.16 12.35 5.22
N LEU A 114 0.40 12.97 6.27
CA LEU A 114 0.45 12.38 7.60
C LEU A 114 -0.94 12.27 8.25
N THR A 115 -1.82 13.24 7.96
CA THR A 115 -3.18 13.24 8.53
C THR A 115 -4.24 13.38 7.46
N ARG A 116 -5.44 12.84 7.76
CA ARG A 116 -6.64 13.03 6.95
C ARG A 116 -6.92 14.52 6.68
N GLN A 117 -6.76 15.37 7.70
CA GLN A 117 -6.99 16.81 7.56
C GLN A 117 -6.02 17.45 6.57
N GLN A 118 -4.76 17.01 6.54
CA GLN A 118 -3.77 17.49 5.56
C GLN A 118 -4.15 17.05 4.13
N ALA A 119 -4.54 15.79 3.94
CA ALA A 119 -4.99 15.30 2.63
C ALA A 119 -6.20 16.10 2.10
N LEU A 120 -7.18 16.37 2.97
CA LEU A 120 -8.34 17.19 2.61
C LEU A 120 -7.96 18.64 2.31
N ARG A 121 -7.08 19.26 3.10
CA ARG A 121 -6.59 20.62 2.86
C ARG A 121 -5.83 20.75 1.54
N ALA A 122 -4.97 19.78 1.24
CA ALA A 122 -4.26 19.71 -0.04
C ALA A 122 -5.26 19.60 -1.20
N CYS A 123 -6.26 18.72 -1.07
CA CYS A 123 -7.32 18.60 -2.06
C CYS A 123 -8.08 19.91 -2.27
N THR A 124 -8.47 20.59 -1.19
CA THR A 124 -9.17 21.90 -1.26
C THR A 124 -8.32 22.96 -1.94
N LEU A 125 -7.01 23.04 -1.63
CA LEU A 125 -6.09 23.97 -2.27
C LEU A 125 -6.00 23.72 -3.77
N CYS A 126 -5.75 22.48 -4.19
CA CYS A 126 -5.69 22.14 -5.61
C CYS A 126 -7.02 22.42 -6.31
N CYS A 127 -8.16 22.11 -5.69
CA CYS A 127 -9.50 22.48 -6.20
C CYS A 127 -9.70 24.00 -6.35
N SER A 128 -9.13 24.82 -5.47
CA SER A 128 -9.24 26.28 -5.59
C SER A 128 -8.45 26.85 -6.77
N LEU A 129 -7.39 26.17 -7.20
CA LEU A 129 -6.53 26.60 -8.30
C LEU A 129 -7.00 26.04 -9.64
N ILE A 130 -7.48 24.79 -9.65
CA ILE A 130 -8.07 24.16 -10.82
C ILE A 130 -9.54 24.61 -10.90
N THR A 131 -9.81 25.61 -11.74
CA THR A 131 -11.15 26.22 -11.84
C THR A 131 -12.14 25.36 -12.66
N SER A 132 -11.66 24.53 -13.58
CA SER A 132 -12.51 23.65 -14.39
C SER A 132 -13.12 22.51 -13.56
N PRO A 133 -14.46 22.37 -13.52
CA PRO A 133 -15.13 21.27 -12.82
C PRO A 133 -14.75 19.89 -13.36
N GLU A 134 -14.50 19.78 -14.67
CA GLU A 134 -14.11 18.53 -15.31
C GLU A 134 -12.72 18.07 -14.85
N LEU A 135 -11.77 19.01 -14.71
CA LEU A 135 -10.42 18.70 -14.24
C LEU A 135 -10.38 18.31 -12.75
N ARG A 136 -11.30 18.85 -11.94
CA ARG A 136 -11.42 18.48 -10.52
C ARG A 136 -11.81 17.02 -10.30
N LYS A 137 -12.42 16.35 -11.28
CA LYS A 137 -12.77 14.91 -11.19
C LYS A 137 -11.54 14.02 -11.06
N GLY A 138 -10.37 14.47 -11.53
CA GLY A 138 -9.10 13.75 -11.38
C GLY A 138 -8.46 13.89 -10.00
N LEU A 139 -8.96 14.78 -9.13
CA LEU A 139 -8.41 15.03 -7.81
C LEU A 139 -9.25 14.35 -6.73
N LEU A 140 -8.79 13.19 -6.28
CA LEU A 140 -9.58 12.29 -5.43
C LEU A 140 -8.90 12.08 -4.07
N PRO A 141 -9.42 12.65 -2.96
CA PRO A 141 -8.87 12.39 -1.64
C PRO A 141 -9.24 10.97 -1.20
N PHE A 142 -8.23 10.17 -0.81
CA PHE A 142 -8.42 8.78 -0.40
C PHE A 142 -8.00 8.58 1.06
N THR A 143 -8.92 8.12 1.91
CA THR A 143 -8.70 7.96 3.36
C THR A 143 -9.41 6.71 3.88
N ALA A 144 -8.96 6.17 5.00
CA ALA A 144 -9.57 4.97 5.60
C ALA A 144 -11.05 5.16 5.97
N MET A 145 -11.46 6.40 6.26
CA MET A 145 -12.82 6.77 6.70
C MET A 145 -13.81 6.97 5.54
N ASN A 146 -13.37 6.91 4.29
CA ASN A 146 -14.27 6.93 3.15
C ASN A 146 -15.12 5.64 3.12
N SER A 147 -16.34 5.73 2.58
CA SER A 147 -17.18 4.55 2.37
C SER A 147 -16.52 3.58 1.38
N GLU A 148 -16.82 2.29 1.50
CA GLU A 148 -16.31 1.28 0.56
C GLU A 148 -16.71 1.60 -0.88
N ALA A 149 -17.97 1.99 -1.12
CA ALA A 149 -18.44 2.41 -2.44
C ALA A 149 -17.63 3.59 -3.03
N TYR A 150 -17.20 4.54 -2.18
CA TYR A 150 -16.34 5.63 -2.62
C TYR A 150 -14.94 5.13 -2.99
N LYS A 151 -14.35 4.27 -2.14
CA LYS A 151 -13.03 3.68 -2.40
C LYS A 151 -13.03 2.88 -3.70
N GLU A 152 -14.05 2.07 -3.94
CA GLU A 152 -14.23 1.32 -5.18
C GLU A 152 -14.32 2.24 -6.40
N THR A 153 -15.07 3.33 -6.29
CA THR A 153 -15.20 4.33 -7.38
C THR A 153 -13.86 4.97 -7.72
N VAL A 154 -13.11 5.45 -6.71
CA VAL A 154 -11.79 6.08 -6.90
C VAL A 154 -10.79 5.08 -7.48
N MET A 155 -10.75 3.85 -6.95
CA MET A 155 -9.86 2.81 -7.45
C MET A 155 -10.22 2.36 -8.87
N GLY A 156 -11.51 2.34 -9.22
CA GLY A 156 -11.98 2.06 -10.57
C GLY A 156 -11.53 3.10 -11.59
N GLN A 157 -11.66 4.40 -11.25
CA GLN A 157 -11.22 5.51 -12.10
C GLN A 157 -9.70 5.49 -12.33
N ASN A 158 -8.91 5.19 -11.29
CA ASN A 158 -7.45 5.09 -11.44
C ASN A 158 -7.02 3.95 -12.38
N LYS A 159 -7.78 2.85 -12.44
CA LYS A 159 -7.52 1.65 -13.26
C LYS A 159 -7.94 1.81 -14.72
N SER A 160 -9.03 2.51 -15.02
CA SER A 160 -9.52 2.66 -16.41
C SER A 160 -8.55 3.43 -17.31
N ASP A 161 -7.72 4.30 -16.73
CA ASP A 161 -6.71 5.07 -17.47
C ASP A 161 -5.37 4.32 -17.63
N THR A 162 -5.21 3.14 -17.03
CA THR A 162 -4.08 2.25 -17.37
C THR A 162 -4.50 1.42 -18.56
N GLY A 163 -4.18 1.87 -19.76
CA GLY A 163 -4.15 1.01 -20.93
C GLY A 163 -3.21 -0.16 -20.63
N MET A 164 -3.77 -1.30 -20.22
CA MET A 164 -3.08 -2.57 -20.26
C MET A 164 -2.70 -2.79 -21.73
N ARG A 165 -1.44 -2.50 -22.08
CA ARG A 165 -0.78 -3.23 -23.16
C ARG A 165 -0.71 -4.66 -22.67
N GLN A 166 -1.63 -5.47 -23.19
CA GLN A 166 -1.49 -6.92 -23.19
C GLN A 166 -0.34 -7.21 -24.14
N ASP A 167 0.82 -7.52 -23.58
CA ASP A 167 1.85 -8.30 -24.25
C ASP A 167 1.85 -9.70 -23.60
#